data_AF-A0A2V7GCZ0-F1
#
_entry.id   AF-A0A2V7GCZ0-F1
#
_cell.length_a   1.000
_cell.length_b   1.000
_cell.length_c   1.000
_cell.angle_alpha   90.00
_cell.angle_beta   90.00
_cell.angle_gamma   90.00
#
_symmetry.space_group_name_H-M   'P 1'
#
loop_
_entity.id
_entity.type
_entity.pdbx_description
1 polymer ?
#
loop_
_entity_poly.entity_id
_entity_poly.type
_entity_poly.pdbx_seq_one_letter_code
_entity_poly.pdbx_strand_id
1 'polypeptide(L)'
;MTRTLPARTASIEFGKDGRKRWARIGGGILDCELEGIEGRQPGTESWIDNVKHPVSSRLAAARATRGAYRDHGFTWNNAGRNGHYSSFVWTGP
;
A
#
# COMPACT_ATOMS: atom_id res chain seq x y z
N MET A 1 6.29 9.81 29.32
CA MET A 1 5.88 10.96 28.48
C MET A 1 5.80 10.50 27.03
N THR A 2 4.67 10.71 26.37
CA THR A 2 4.49 10.39 24.94
C THR A 2 4.96 11.57 24.10
N ARG A 3 5.84 11.33 23.12
CA ARG A 3 6.31 12.37 22.18
C ARG A 3 5.63 12.23 20.84
N THR A 4 4.87 13.24 20.44
CA THR A 4 4.26 13.34 19.10
C THR A 4 5.33 13.69 18.07
N LEU A 5 5.28 13.07 16.89
CA LEU A 5 6.16 13.43 15.77
C LEU A 5 5.68 14.74 15.12
N PRO A 6 6.59 15.64 14.69
CA PRO A 6 6.21 16.86 13.99
C PRO A 6 5.56 16.54 12.63
N ALA A 7 4.64 17.37 12.17
CA ALA A 7 3.98 17.22 10.87
C ALA A 7 4.42 18.31 9.89
N ARG A 8 4.45 17.99 8.60
CA ARG A 8 4.69 18.94 7.51
C ARG A 8 3.89 18.56 6.27
N THR A 9 3.58 19.53 5.43
CA THR A 9 3.00 19.28 4.11
C THR A 9 4.04 18.69 3.17
N ALA A 10 3.63 17.70 2.37
CA ALA A 10 4.42 17.12 1.29
C ALA A 10 3.51 16.77 0.12
N SER A 11 4.06 16.73 -1.09
CA SER A 11 3.32 16.25 -2.26
C SER A 11 3.09 14.74 -2.15
N ILE A 12 1.94 14.28 -2.61
CA ILE A 12 1.60 12.87 -2.71
C ILE A 12 1.23 12.57 -4.15
N GLU A 13 1.88 11.57 -4.73
CA GLU A 13 1.51 10.98 -6.00
C GLU A 13 1.08 9.53 -5.73
N PHE A 14 -0.04 9.12 -6.30
CA PHE A 14 -0.47 7.72 -6.23
C PHE A 14 -1.19 7.35 -7.50
N GLY A 15 -1.23 6.05 -7.78
CA GLY A 15 -1.92 5.57 -8.97
C GLY A 15 -2.02 4.06 -9.04
N LYS A 16 -2.61 3.63 -10.15
CA LYS A 16 -2.80 2.22 -10.48
C LYS A 16 -2.64 2.00 -11.98
N ASP A 17 -2.07 0.85 -12.32
CA ASP A 17 -1.98 0.35 -13.69
C ASP A 17 -2.08 -1.18 -13.65
N GLY A 18 -3.14 -1.73 -14.24
CA GLY A 18 -3.47 -3.16 -14.09
C GLY A 18 -3.49 -3.61 -12.63
N ARG A 19 -2.59 -4.54 -12.27
CA ARG A 19 -2.40 -5.06 -10.90
C ARG A 19 -1.42 -4.24 -10.05
N LYS A 20 -0.78 -3.22 -10.61
CA LYS A 20 0.17 -2.37 -9.89
C LYS A 20 -0.54 -1.25 -9.15
N ARG A 21 -0.07 -0.95 -7.95
CA ARG A 21 -0.46 0.22 -7.16
C ARG A 21 0.80 0.89 -6.65
N TRP A 22 0.79 2.22 -6.59
CA TRP A 22 1.90 2.96 -6.01
C TRP A 22 1.44 4.17 -5.22
N ALA A 23 2.30 4.58 -4.29
CA ALA A 23 2.21 5.85 -3.58
C ALA A 23 3.62 6.37 -3.33
N ARG A 24 3.81 7.66 -3.62
CA ARG A 24 5.07 8.39 -3.44
C ARG A 24 4.80 9.65 -2.66
N ILE A 25 5.65 9.92 -1.67
CA ILE A 25 5.65 11.19 -0.95
C ILE A 25 6.92 11.93 -1.33
N GLY A 26 6.77 13.19 -1.74
CA GLY A 26 7.85 14.04 -2.21
C GLY A 26 9.01 14.18 -1.23
N GLY A 27 10.18 14.58 -1.73
CA GLY A 27 11.38 14.74 -0.90
C GLY A 27 12.04 13.42 -0.48
N GLY A 28 11.71 12.31 -1.15
CA GLY A 28 12.29 10.99 -0.85
C GLY A 28 11.75 10.34 0.42
N ILE A 29 10.60 10.80 0.91
CA ILE A 29 9.98 10.31 2.15
C ILE A 29 9.45 8.88 1.97
N LEU A 30 8.75 8.61 0.87
CA LEU A 30 8.16 7.31 0.57
C LEU A 30 8.24 7.01 -0.93
N ASP A 31 8.71 5.82 -1.29
CA ASP A 31 8.52 5.20 -2.62
C ASP A 31 8.00 3.77 -2.39
N CYS A 32 6.69 3.62 -2.50
CA CYS A 32 5.97 2.37 -2.30
C CYS A 32 5.30 1.96 -3.61
N GLU A 33 5.58 0.74 -4.05
CA GLU A 33 4.93 0.13 -5.20
C GLU A 33 4.71 -1.35 -4.91
N LEU A 34 3.55 -1.83 -5.27
CA LEU A 34 3.16 -3.22 -5.10
C LEU A 34 2.43 -3.72 -6.33
N GLU A 35 2.55 -5.02 -6.56
CA GLU A 35 1.90 -5.71 -7.65
C GLU A 35 1.06 -6.86 -7.09
N GLY A 36 -0.22 -6.90 -7.48
CA GLY A 36 -1.15 -7.96 -7.09
C GLY A 36 -0.67 -9.32 -7.59
N ILE A 37 -0.78 -10.35 -6.76
CA ILE A 37 -0.50 -11.73 -7.17
C ILE A 37 -1.51 -12.13 -8.22
N GLU A 38 -1.06 -12.67 -9.36
CA GLU A 38 -1.94 -13.07 -10.43
C GLU A 38 -2.89 -14.19 -9.96
N GLY A 39 -4.16 -14.07 -10.35
CA GLY A 39 -5.18 -15.07 -10.11
C GLY A 39 -5.12 -16.21 -11.12
N ARG A 40 -5.91 -17.26 -10.89
CA ARG A 40 -6.02 -18.37 -11.84
C ARG A 40 -6.56 -17.94 -13.20
N GLN A 41 -7.43 -16.92 -13.22
CA GLN A 41 -7.90 -16.32 -14.46
C GLN A 41 -6.87 -15.28 -14.93
N PRO A 42 -6.35 -15.37 -16.16
CA PRO A 42 -5.37 -14.42 -16.67
C PRO A 42 -5.84 -12.97 -16.56
N GLY A 43 -4.94 -12.09 -16.11
CA GLY A 43 -5.23 -10.66 -15.95
C GLY A 43 -6.05 -10.29 -14.71
N THR A 44 -6.35 -11.26 -13.83
CA THR A 44 -7.01 -11.01 -12.53
C THR A 44 -6.04 -11.13 -11.38
N GLU A 45 -6.44 -10.67 -10.19
CA GLU A 45 -5.73 -10.90 -8.94
C GLU A 45 -6.20 -12.13 -8.17
N SER A 46 -5.33 -12.64 -7.30
CA SER A 46 -5.67 -13.51 -6.19
C SER A 46 -6.26 -12.69 -5.04
N TRP A 47 -7.49 -13.02 -4.65
CA TRP A 47 -8.26 -12.31 -3.63
C TRP A 47 -8.37 -13.11 -2.32
N ILE A 48 -8.35 -12.38 -1.20
CA ILE A 48 -8.62 -12.88 0.14
C ILE A 48 -9.94 -12.24 0.59
N ASP A 49 -10.94 -13.08 0.86
CA ASP A 49 -12.28 -12.67 1.29
C ASP A 49 -12.49 -12.81 2.81
N ASN A 50 -13.53 -12.17 3.32
CA ASN A 50 -13.96 -12.21 4.73
C ASN A 50 -12.89 -11.72 5.73
N VAL A 51 -12.08 -10.74 5.34
CA VAL A 51 -11.06 -10.12 6.21
C VAL A 51 -11.66 -9.01 7.06
N LYS A 52 -11.34 -9.00 8.36
CA LYS A 52 -11.68 -7.89 9.26
C LYS A 52 -10.71 -6.72 9.05
N HIS A 53 -10.93 -5.94 8.00
CA HIS A 53 -10.05 -4.84 7.60
C HIS A 53 -10.85 -3.52 7.43
N PRO A 54 -10.32 -2.35 7.86
CA PRO A 54 -11.06 -1.09 7.88
C PRO A 54 -11.43 -0.51 6.51
N VAL A 55 -10.87 -1.06 5.42
CA VAL A 55 -11.05 -0.55 4.04
C VAL A 55 -12.06 -1.36 3.24
N SER A 56 -12.06 -2.68 3.42
CA SER A 56 -12.88 -3.64 2.66
C SER A 56 -12.75 -5.02 3.29
N SER A 57 -13.79 -5.84 3.20
CA SER A 57 -13.76 -7.26 3.58
C SER A 57 -13.11 -8.17 2.54
N ARG A 58 -12.71 -7.60 1.39
CA ARG A 58 -12.08 -8.32 0.28
C ARG A 58 -10.82 -7.57 -0.17
N LEU A 59 -9.67 -8.25 -0.12
CA LEU A 59 -8.36 -7.66 -0.40
C LEU A 59 -7.61 -8.47 -1.46
N ALA A 60 -6.97 -7.82 -2.42
CA ALA A 60 -6.04 -8.47 -3.34
C ALA A 60 -4.72 -8.71 -2.62
N ALA A 61 -4.22 -9.95 -2.62
CA ALA A 61 -2.88 -10.25 -2.15
C ALA A 61 -1.86 -9.63 -3.12
N ALA A 62 -0.79 -9.02 -2.59
CA ALA A 62 0.22 -8.35 -3.39
C ALA A 62 1.61 -8.55 -2.82
N ARG A 63 2.62 -8.25 -3.64
CA ARG A 63 4.02 -8.19 -3.22
C ARG A 63 4.58 -6.81 -3.53
N ALA A 64 5.31 -6.24 -2.58
CA ALA A 64 5.98 -4.97 -2.78
C ALA A 64 7.12 -5.13 -3.81
N THR A 65 7.07 -4.37 -4.90
CA THR A 65 8.16 -4.23 -5.87
C THR A 65 9.12 -3.12 -5.44
N ARG A 66 8.62 -2.13 -4.70
CA ARG A 66 9.38 -1.06 -4.02
C ARG A 66 8.80 -0.82 -2.63
N GLY A 67 9.61 -0.36 -1.69
CA GLY A 67 9.13 -0.13 -0.32
C GLY A 67 10.09 0.69 0.53
N ALA A 68 10.61 1.79 0.00
CA ALA A 68 11.52 2.66 0.72
C ALA A 68 10.75 3.71 1.54
N TYR A 69 11.15 3.89 2.79
CA TYR A 69 10.68 4.99 3.63
C TYR A 69 11.85 5.63 4.37
N ARG A 70 11.89 6.96 4.39
CA ARG A 70 12.90 7.74 5.13
C ARG A 70 12.31 9.05 5.63
N ASP A 71 11.87 9.08 6.89
CA ASP A 71 11.53 10.32 7.57
C ASP A 71 11.60 10.14 9.10
N HIS A 72 11.63 11.24 9.84
CA HIS A 72 11.63 11.25 11.32
C HIS A 72 12.72 10.37 11.98
N GLY A 73 13.86 10.20 11.31
CA GLY A 73 14.97 9.35 11.80
C GLY A 73 14.76 7.85 11.56
N PHE A 74 13.66 7.44 10.92
CA PHE A 74 13.42 6.07 10.51
C PHE A 74 13.92 5.84 9.08
N THR A 75 14.35 4.61 8.81
CA THR A 75 14.68 4.16 7.46
C THR A 75 14.27 2.71 7.33
N TRP A 76 13.35 2.43 6.40
CA TRP A 76 12.81 1.09 6.17
C TRP A 76 12.90 0.71 4.70
N ASN A 77 13.05 -0.60 4.48
CA ASN A 77 12.93 -1.22 3.17
C ASN A 77 11.98 -2.43 3.27
N ASN A 78 10.88 -2.36 2.55
CA ASN A 78 9.85 -3.39 2.46
C ASN A 78 9.79 -4.10 1.10
N ALA A 79 10.75 -3.86 0.20
CA ALA A 79 10.78 -4.54 -1.09
C ALA A 79 10.77 -6.07 -0.93
N GLY A 80 9.97 -6.74 -1.75
CA GLY A 80 9.79 -8.18 -1.74
C GLY A 80 8.88 -8.72 -0.63
N ARG A 81 8.45 -7.89 0.34
CA ARG A 81 7.51 -8.30 1.41
C ARG A 81 6.06 -8.32 0.92
N ASN A 82 5.20 -8.95 1.71
CA ASN A 82 3.77 -9.06 1.44
C ASN A 82 3.09 -7.69 1.59
N GLY A 83 2.07 -7.45 0.76
CA GLY A 83 1.18 -6.31 0.85
C GLY A 83 -0.21 -6.68 0.36
N HIS A 84 -1.11 -5.71 0.36
CA HIS A 84 -2.48 -5.87 -0.14
C HIS A 84 -3.05 -4.55 -0.62
N TYR A 85 -4.09 -4.62 -1.45
CA TYR A 85 -4.90 -3.46 -1.83
C TYR A 85 -6.35 -3.84 -2.06
N SER A 86 -7.23 -2.85 -1.95
CA SER A 86 -8.62 -2.94 -2.39
C SER A 86 -9.16 -1.55 -2.63
N SER A 87 -10.31 -1.48 -3.30
CA SER A 87 -11.12 -0.26 -3.28
C SER A 87 -11.76 -0.09 -1.90
N PHE A 88 -11.93 1.16 -1.46
CA PHE A 88 -12.66 1.45 -0.23
C PHE A 88 -14.14 1.10 -0.40
N VAL A 89 -14.68 0.37 0.59
CA VAL A 89 -16.12 0.21 0.80
C VAL A 89 -16.55 1.32 1.75
N TRP A 90 -17.24 2.32 1.22
CA TRP A 90 -17.62 3.54 1.97
C TRP A 90 -18.87 3.36 2.84
N THR A 91 -19.63 2.30 2.61
CA THR A 91 -20.57 1.82 3.61
C THR A 91 -19.75 1.15 4.70
N GLY A 92 -19.67 1.77 5.88
CA GLY A 92 -19.02 1.17 7.04
C GLY A 92 -19.56 -0.24 7.33
N PRO A 93 -18.91 -1.00 8.24
CA PRO A 93 -19.49 -2.24 8.72
C PRO A 93 -20.90 -2.06 9.28
#